data_AF-A0A1B5DRI0-F1
#
_entry.id   AF-A0A1B5DRI0-F1
#
_cell.length_a   1.000
_cell.length_b   1.000
_cell.length_c   1.000
_cell.angle_alpha   90.00
_cell.angle_beta   90.00
_cell.angle_gamma   90.00
#
_symmetry.space_group_name_H-M   'P 1'
#
loop_
_entity.id
_entity.type
_entity.pdbx_description
1 polymer ?
#
loop_
_entity_poly.entity_id
_entity_poly.type
_entity_poly.pdbx_seq_one_letter_code
_entity_poly.pdbx_strand_id
1 'polypeptide(L)'
;MAARSHDDLFCLSLKGEHDHALERLVLDGQGEGAQGYRYYLNLLQSARPAPQTPRDDHAWTHWAQQLLQAFDAFQLLCAVRKGPWGVEGLNLRITAALRKVRLIEGDEQWYEGRPVLMTRNDYGLGLMNGDIGIALKLPESDGGAQVLRVAFPRNDGQGGVRFVLPSRLNDVETVYAMTVHKSQGSEFTHTALILPDALNPVLTKELIYTGITRAKRWFSLIEPRAGVFEEAVRRRVKRLSGLMLELDATPEEAD
;
A
#
# COMPACT_ATOMS: atom_id res chain seq x y z
N MET A 1 -4.95 -13.48 -31.82
CA MET A 1 -4.19 -14.38 -30.92
C MET A 1 -5.04 -14.58 -29.69
N ALA A 2 -5.52 -15.79 -29.43
CA ALA A 2 -6.27 -16.07 -28.21
C ALA A 2 -5.36 -15.80 -27.01
N ALA A 3 -5.71 -14.80 -26.19
CA ALA A 3 -5.02 -14.52 -24.95
C ALA A 3 -5.11 -15.78 -24.09
N ARG A 4 -3.96 -16.37 -23.73
CA ARG A 4 -3.95 -17.35 -22.64
C ARG A 4 -4.48 -16.62 -21.42
N SER A 5 -5.56 -17.14 -20.84
CA SER A 5 -6.01 -16.72 -19.51
C SER A 5 -4.87 -17.05 -18.56
N HIS A 6 -4.22 -16.02 -18.06
CA HIS A 6 -3.23 -16.15 -16.99
C HIS A 6 -4.01 -16.06 -15.68
N ASP A 7 -4.02 -17.14 -14.91
CA ASP A 7 -4.84 -17.24 -13.68
C ASP A 7 -4.39 -16.26 -12.57
N ASP A 8 -3.23 -15.63 -12.75
CA ASP A 8 -2.61 -14.66 -11.88
C ASP A 8 -2.74 -13.19 -12.32
N LEU A 9 -3.32 -12.94 -13.50
CA LEU A 9 -3.50 -11.60 -14.07
C LEU A 9 -4.98 -11.26 -14.21
N PHE A 10 -5.38 -10.13 -13.63
CA PHE A 10 -6.74 -9.61 -13.69
C PHE A 10 -6.77 -8.23 -14.33
N CYS A 11 -7.78 -7.96 -15.16
CA CYS A 11 -8.04 -6.65 -15.72
C CYS A 11 -9.44 -6.19 -15.31
N LEU A 12 -9.54 -4.97 -14.79
CA LEU A 12 -10.78 -4.38 -14.30
C LEU A 12 -11.02 -3.02 -14.95
N SER A 13 -11.99 -2.95 -15.86
CA SER A 13 -12.49 -1.68 -16.39
C SER A 13 -13.63 -1.17 -15.52
N LEU A 14 -13.47 0.05 -14.97
CA LEU A 14 -14.51 0.65 -14.13
C LEU A 14 -15.51 1.45 -14.98
N LYS A 15 -16.74 1.55 -14.50
CA LYS A 15 -17.82 2.36 -15.10
C LYS A 15 -17.87 3.79 -14.54
N GLY A 16 -16.94 4.15 -13.66
CA GLY A 16 -16.83 5.47 -13.02
C GLY A 16 -16.31 5.40 -11.59
N GLU A 17 -16.24 6.57 -10.94
CA GLU A 17 -15.68 6.74 -9.59
C GLU A 17 -16.38 5.98 -8.48
N HIS A 18 -17.64 5.56 -8.69
CA HIS A 18 -18.44 4.85 -7.68
C HIS A 18 -18.65 3.36 -8.00
N ASP A 19 -17.90 2.81 -8.96
CA ASP A 19 -18.06 1.42 -9.35
C ASP A 19 -17.68 0.47 -8.20
N HIS A 20 -18.64 -0.35 -7.75
CA HIS A 20 -18.47 -1.32 -6.68
C HIS A 20 -17.44 -2.41 -7.00
N ALA A 21 -17.06 -2.58 -8.26
CA ALA A 21 -16.04 -3.54 -8.65
C ALA A 21 -14.67 -3.20 -8.00
N LEU A 22 -14.33 -1.91 -7.87
CA LEU A 22 -13.13 -1.50 -7.14
C LEU A 22 -13.25 -1.87 -5.65
N GLU A 23 -14.39 -1.57 -5.03
CA GLU A 23 -14.65 -1.88 -3.62
C GLU A 23 -14.55 -3.38 -3.35
N ARG A 24 -15.14 -4.21 -4.22
CA ARG A 24 -15.03 -5.67 -4.10
C ARG A 24 -13.59 -6.15 -4.19
N LEU A 25 -12.81 -5.63 -5.15
CA LEU A 25 -11.39 -5.97 -5.31
C LEU A 25 -10.57 -5.58 -4.06
N VAL A 26 -10.72 -4.36 -3.55
CA VAL A 26 -9.92 -3.92 -2.39
C VAL A 26 -10.35 -4.59 -1.09
N LEU A 27 -11.62 -4.99 -0.96
CA LEU A 27 -12.11 -5.71 0.21
C LEU A 27 -11.72 -7.18 0.16
N ASP A 28 -12.05 -7.85 -0.93
CA ASP A 28 -12.08 -9.32 -1.01
C ASP A 28 -11.02 -9.90 -1.95
N GLY A 29 -10.38 -9.08 -2.77
CA GLY A 29 -9.42 -9.53 -3.77
C GLY A 29 -10.08 -10.08 -5.03
N GLN A 30 -9.41 -11.00 -5.72
CA GLN A 30 -9.85 -11.57 -7.01
C GLN A 30 -9.51 -13.06 -7.13
N GLY A 31 -10.37 -13.80 -7.83
CA GLY A 31 -10.17 -15.23 -8.11
C GLY A 31 -10.00 -16.09 -6.85
N GLU A 32 -9.31 -17.21 -7.01
CA GLU A 32 -8.97 -18.11 -5.90
C GLU A 32 -7.60 -17.75 -5.32
N GLY A 33 -7.61 -16.94 -4.26
CA GLY A 33 -6.45 -16.74 -3.39
C GLY A 33 -5.79 -15.36 -3.44
N ALA A 34 -6.03 -14.53 -4.46
CA ALA A 34 -5.56 -13.15 -4.44
C ALA A 34 -6.38 -12.36 -3.43
N GLN A 35 -5.78 -12.02 -2.28
CA GLN A 35 -6.49 -11.42 -1.14
C GLN A 35 -6.76 -9.92 -1.35
N GLY A 36 -7.70 -9.39 -0.57
CA GLY A 36 -7.90 -7.95 -0.32
C GLY A 36 -7.72 -7.60 1.16
N TYR A 37 -8.04 -6.37 1.56
CA TYR A 37 -7.84 -5.87 2.92
C TYR A 37 -8.68 -6.58 4.00
N ARG A 38 -9.78 -7.26 3.64
CA ARG A 38 -10.54 -8.09 4.59
C ARG A 38 -9.67 -9.18 5.21
N TYR A 39 -8.69 -9.71 4.49
CA TYR A 39 -7.82 -10.78 4.98
C TYR A 39 -7.09 -10.39 6.27
N TYR A 40 -6.34 -9.29 6.26
CA TYR A 40 -5.58 -8.88 7.45
C TYR A 40 -6.50 -8.34 8.56
N LEU A 41 -7.62 -7.70 8.23
CA LEU A 41 -8.59 -7.22 9.22
C LEU A 41 -9.35 -8.35 9.92
N ASN A 42 -9.64 -9.46 9.21
CA ASN A 42 -10.15 -10.67 9.84
C ASN A 42 -9.11 -11.27 10.78
N LEU A 43 -7.83 -11.31 10.37
CA LEU A 43 -6.73 -11.78 11.21
C LEU A 43 -6.57 -10.91 12.47
N LEU A 44 -6.81 -9.59 12.35
CA LEU A 44 -6.78 -8.66 13.48
C LEU A 44 -7.76 -9.09 14.57
N GLN A 45 -8.94 -9.56 14.20
CA GLN A 45 -9.95 -10.00 15.16
C GLN A 45 -9.73 -11.45 15.61
N SER A 46 -9.45 -12.37 14.69
CA SER A 46 -9.42 -13.81 14.97
C SER A 46 -8.16 -14.27 15.70
N ALA A 47 -7.03 -13.58 15.51
CA ALA A 47 -5.75 -13.92 16.13
C ALA A 47 -5.39 -13.01 17.33
N ARG A 48 -6.33 -12.16 17.78
CA ARG A 48 -6.08 -11.26 18.92
C ARG A 48 -5.76 -12.08 20.17
N PRO A 49 -4.70 -11.72 20.92
CA PRO A 49 -4.46 -12.29 22.25
C PRO A 49 -5.67 -12.10 23.18
N ALA A 50 -5.85 -13.02 24.12
CA ALA A 50 -6.96 -12.97 25.06
C ALA A 50 -6.91 -11.67 25.90
N PRO A 51 -8.06 -11.11 26.32
CA PRO A 51 -8.07 -9.88 27.12
C PRO A 51 -7.28 -9.97 28.43
N GLN A 52 -7.12 -11.18 28.98
CA GLN A 52 -6.36 -11.45 30.20
C GLN A 52 -4.86 -11.66 29.96
N THR A 53 -4.41 -11.68 28.69
CA THR A 53 -2.99 -11.83 28.36
C THR A 53 -2.21 -10.64 28.95
N PRO A 54 -1.17 -10.90 29.77
CA PRO A 54 -0.35 -9.85 30.37
C PRO A 54 0.22 -8.89 29.31
N ARG A 55 0.47 -7.65 29.70
CA ARG A 55 0.92 -6.61 28.77
C ARG A 55 2.25 -6.94 28.11
N ASP A 56 3.16 -7.53 28.86
CA ASP A 56 4.52 -7.82 28.42
C ASP A 56 4.66 -9.21 27.76
N ASP A 57 3.53 -9.90 27.56
CA ASP A 57 3.51 -11.20 26.89
C ASP A 57 3.92 -11.09 25.41
N HIS A 58 4.75 -12.02 24.95
CA HIS A 58 5.22 -12.10 23.57
C HIS A 58 4.08 -12.32 22.56
N ALA A 59 2.91 -12.83 22.98
CA ALA A 59 1.74 -13.00 22.14
C ALA A 59 1.31 -11.70 21.43
N TRP A 60 1.42 -10.54 22.11
CA TRP A 60 1.11 -9.24 21.50
C TRP A 60 2.07 -8.89 20.35
N THR A 61 3.36 -9.21 20.53
CA THR A 61 4.37 -8.97 19.51
C THR A 61 4.18 -9.92 18.32
N HIS A 62 3.94 -11.21 18.60
CA HIS A 62 3.70 -12.20 17.56
C HIS A 62 2.45 -11.86 16.72
N TRP A 63 1.34 -11.52 17.37
CA TRP A 63 0.13 -11.07 16.70
C TRP A 63 0.37 -9.84 15.81
N ALA A 64 1.09 -8.83 16.32
CA ALA A 64 1.43 -7.64 15.53
C ALA A 64 2.31 -7.99 14.30
N GLN A 65 3.26 -8.90 14.43
CA GLN A 65 4.08 -9.39 13.31
C GLN A 65 3.23 -10.10 12.25
N GLN A 66 2.31 -10.97 12.68
CA GLN A 66 1.40 -11.65 11.78
C GLN A 66 0.53 -10.66 11.00
N LEU A 67 0.08 -9.58 11.63
CA LEU A 67 -0.70 -8.53 10.96
C LEU A 67 0.11 -7.73 9.95
N LEU A 68 1.34 -7.34 10.30
CA LEU A 68 2.24 -6.66 9.36
C LEU A 68 2.48 -7.54 8.13
N GLN A 69 2.77 -8.82 8.33
CA GLN A 69 2.96 -9.78 7.23
C GLN A 69 1.67 -10.00 6.43
N ALA A 70 0.51 -10.06 7.09
CA ALA A 70 -0.78 -10.22 6.42
C ALA A 70 -1.18 -8.98 5.61
N PHE A 71 -0.75 -7.79 6.03
CA PHE A 71 -0.97 -6.56 5.27
C PHE A 71 -0.22 -6.58 3.93
N ASP A 72 0.98 -7.19 3.88
CA ASP A 72 1.73 -7.39 2.62
C ASP A 72 1.04 -8.34 1.63
N ALA A 73 -0.07 -8.99 2.01
CA ALA A 73 -0.84 -9.83 1.13
C ALA A 73 -1.50 -9.05 -0.01
N PHE A 74 -1.82 -7.76 0.20
CA PHE A 74 -2.50 -6.93 -0.78
C PHE A 74 -2.10 -5.46 -0.70
N GLN A 75 -1.81 -4.84 -1.86
CA GLN A 75 -1.62 -3.39 -1.93
C GLN A 75 -2.23 -2.78 -3.18
N LEU A 76 -2.95 -1.66 -3.01
CA LEU A 76 -3.35 -0.79 -4.11
C LEU A 76 -2.26 0.26 -4.38
N LEU A 77 -1.79 0.30 -5.63
CA LEU A 77 -0.86 1.28 -6.15
C LEU A 77 -1.56 2.21 -7.14
N CYS A 78 -1.21 3.48 -7.10
CA CYS A 78 -1.68 4.47 -8.08
C CYS A 78 -0.54 5.34 -8.61
N ALA A 79 -0.76 5.98 -9.76
CA ALA A 79 0.25 6.84 -10.37
C ALA A 79 0.34 8.22 -9.71
N VAL A 80 -0.77 8.75 -9.20
CA VAL A 80 -0.90 10.15 -8.77
C VAL A 80 -1.29 10.28 -7.31
N ARG A 81 -0.95 11.41 -6.68
CA ARG A 81 -1.28 11.66 -5.26
C ARG A 81 -2.70 12.22 -5.08
N LYS A 82 -3.10 13.15 -5.94
CA LYS A 82 -4.37 13.89 -5.84
C LYS A 82 -5.41 13.38 -6.82
N GLY A 83 -6.67 13.77 -6.58
CA GLY A 83 -7.81 13.42 -7.42
C GLY A 83 -8.48 12.11 -7.01
N PRO A 84 -9.60 11.74 -7.68
CA PRO A 84 -10.40 10.58 -7.32
C PRO A 84 -9.64 9.25 -7.45
N TRP A 85 -8.70 9.19 -8.41
CA TRP A 85 -7.83 8.04 -8.68
C TRP A 85 -6.44 8.16 -8.05
N GLY A 86 -6.24 9.16 -7.18
CA GLY A 86 -5.00 9.39 -6.46
C GLY A 86 -5.03 8.83 -5.03
N VAL A 87 -3.86 8.78 -4.40
CA VAL A 87 -3.69 8.32 -3.01
C VAL A 87 -4.72 8.92 -2.04
N GLU A 88 -4.93 10.24 -2.10
CA GLU A 88 -5.84 10.95 -1.19
C GLU A 88 -7.29 10.46 -1.34
N GLY A 89 -7.80 10.44 -2.58
CA GLY A 89 -9.17 10.01 -2.86
C GLY A 89 -9.40 8.52 -2.60
N LEU A 90 -8.44 7.68 -3.00
CA LEU A 90 -8.52 6.22 -2.83
C LEU A 90 -8.49 5.81 -1.36
N ASN A 91 -7.61 6.40 -0.53
CA ASN A 91 -7.58 6.07 0.89
C ASN A 91 -8.89 6.44 1.60
N LEU A 92 -9.48 7.60 1.27
CA LEU A 92 -10.79 8.00 1.80
C LEU A 92 -11.87 7.02 1.37
N ARG A 93 -11.92 6.65 0.10
CA ARG A 93 -12.91 5.72 -0.46
C ARG A 93 -12.78 4.32 0.14
N ILE A 94 -11.58 3.78 0.26
CA ILE A 94 -11.32 2.47 0.87
C ILE A 94 -11.71 2.48 2.34
N THR A 95 -11.35 3.53 3.08
CA THR A 95 -11.74 3.68 4.49
C THR A 95 -13.27 3.68 4.64
N ALA A 96 -13.98 4.43 3.78
CA ALA A 96 -15.45 4.45 3.79
C ALA A 96 -16.05 3.07 3.46
N ALA A 97 -15.49 2.36 2.48
CA ALA A 97 -15.94 1.01 2.12
C ALA A 97 -15.74 0.02 3.27
N LEU A 98 -14.58 0.05 3.94
CA LEU A 98 -14.27 -0.78 5.11
C LEU A 98 -15.21 -0.50 6.29
N ARG A 99 -15.53 0.77 6.56
CA ARG A 99 -16.52 1.17 7.58
C ARG A 99 -17.92 0.67 7.24
N LYS A 100 -18.33 0.81 5.97
CA LYS A 100 -19.66 0.37 5.49
C LYS A 100 -19.90 -1.13 5.74
N VAL A 101 -18.86 -1.96 5.60
CA VAL A 101 -18.94 -3.41 5.88
C VAL A 101 -18.51 -3.78 7.31
N ARG A 102 -18.32 -2.79 8.19
CA ARG A 102 -17.95 -2.95 9.62
C ARG A 102 -16.66 -3.73 9.85
N LEU A 103 -15.69 -3.63 8.94
CA LEU A 103 -14.35 -4.18 9.16
C LEU A 103 -13.47 -3.26 10.00
N ILE A 104 -13.78 -1.96 10.01
CA ILE A 104 -13.17 -0.96 10.86
C ILE A 104 -14.27 -0.09 11.48
N GLU A 105 -14.00 0.46 12.67
CA GLU A 105 -14.95 1.28 13.43
C GLU A 105 -14.31 2.63 13.81
N GLY A 106 -15.17 3.62 14.05
CA GLY A 106 -14.78 4.96 14.51
C GLY A 106 -14.58 5.95 13.36
N ASP A 107 -15.01 7.19 13.59
CA ASP A 107 -14.85 8.33 12.66
C ASP A 107 -13.62 9.19 12.96
N GLU A 108 -12.86 8.82 14.00
CA GLU A 108 -11.67 9.52 14.43
C GLU A 108 -10.49 9.31 13.47
N GLN A 109 -9.52 10.23 13.54
CA GLN A 109 -8.26 10.15 12.81
C GLN A 109 -7.54 8.82 13.10
N TRP A 110 -7.63 8.28 14.31
CA TRP A 110 -7.00 7.04 14.72
C TRP A 110 -8.04 5.98 15.07
N TYR A 111 -7.92 4.81 14.47
CA TYR A 111 -8.75 3.65 14.74
C TYR A 111 -7.93 2.37 14.63
N GLU A 112 -8.41 1.29 15.23
CA GLU A 112 -7.74 0.00 15.20
C GLU A 112 -7.80 -0.64 13.79
N GLY A 113 -6.68 -1.21 13.35
CA GLY A 113 -6.51 -1.78 12.02
C GLY A 113 -6.05 -0.78 10.96
N ARG A 114 -5.96 0.53 11.27
CA ARG A 114 -5.45 1.54 10.35
C ARG A 114 -3.98 1.28 9.99
N PRO A 115 -3.64 1.08 8.71
CA PRO A 115 -2.25 1.08 8.27
C PRO A 115 -1.79 2.53 8.07
N VAL A 116 -0.57 2.83 8.51
CA VAL A 116 0.06 4.14 8.36
C VAL A 116 1.44 4.03 7.75
N LEU A 117 1.81 5.01 6.92
CA LEU A 117 3.10 5.15 6.29
C LEU A 117 3.84 6.35 6.87
N MET A 118 5.08 6.15 7.28
CA MET A 118 5.98 7.25 7.64
C MET A 118 6.36 8.05 6.40
N THR A 119 6.07 9.35 6.42
CA THR A 119 6.37 10.26 5.30
C THR A 119 7.71 10.98 5.44
N ARG A 120 8.30 10.96 6.65
CA ARG A 120 9.60 11.53 7.00
C ARG A 120 10.33 10.61 7.98
N ASN A 121 11.66 10.72 8.01
CA ASN A 121 12.48 10.01 9.00
C ASN A 121 12.25 10.62 10.39
N ASP A 122 12.06 9.78 11.39
CA ASP A 122 12.10 10.13 12.80
C ASP A 122 13.17 9.30 13.49
N TYR A 123 14.37 9.87 13.64
CA TYR A 123 15.50 9.20 14.26
C TYR A 123 15.31 8.95 15.76
N GLY A 124 14.49 9.76 16.45
CA GLY A 124 14.18 9.56 17.87
C GLY A 124 13.31 8.33 18.10
N LEU A 125 12.46 8.02 17.12
CA LEU A 125 11.67 6.80 17.07
C LEU A 125 12.32 5.68 16.26
N GLY A 126 13.49 5.91 15.66
CA GLY A 126 14.17 4.96 14.76
C GLY A 126 13.31 4.50 13.58
N LEU A 127 12.42 5.38 13.09
CA LEU A 127 11.53 5.12 11.96
C LEU A 127 12.00 5.88 10.73
N MET A 128 11.90 5.26 9.56
CA MET A 128 12.35 5.81 8.29
C MET A 128 11.16 6.13 7.38
N ASN A 129 11.35 7.07 6.46
CA ASN A 129 10.38 7.36 5.41
C ASN A 129 10.15 6.09 4.57
N GLY A 130 8.90 5.65 4.48
CA GLY A 130 8.54 4.40 3.84
C GLY A 130 8.16 3.27 4.81
N ASP A 131 8.47 3.39 6.10
CA ASP A 131 8.07 2.39 7.09
C ASP A 131 6.54 2.36 7.23
N ILE A 132 5.99 1.16 7.18
CA ILE A 132 4.55 0.90 7.38
C ILE A 132 4.34 0.36 8.79
N GLY A 133 3.33 0.90 9.47
CA GLY A 133 2.86 0.40 10.75
C GLY A 133 1.35 0.21 10.77
N ILE A 134 0.85 -0.58 11.73
CA ILE A 134 -0.59 -0.83 11.90
C ILE A 134 -1.00 -0.39 13.30
N ALA A 135 -2.06 0.40 13.40
CA ALA A 135 -2.65 0.81 14.67
C ALA A 135 -3.40 -0.37 15.32
N LEU A 136 -3.02 -0.73 16.53
CA LEU A 136 -3.55 -1.86 17.30
C LEU A 136 -3.98 -1.37 18.68
N LYS A 137 -5.03 -1.98 19.26
CA LYS A 137 -5.35 -1.79 20.66
C LYS A 137 -4.60 -2.83 21.49
N LEU A 138 -3.83 -2.35 22.46
CA LEU A 138 -3.12 -3.17 23.44
C LEU A 138 -3.54 -2.73 24.85
N PRO A 139 -3.46 -3.63 25.85
CA PRO A 139 -3.65 -3.20 27.23
C PRO A 139 -2.66 -2.09 27.60
N GLU A 140 -3.08 -1.14 28.43
CA GLU A 140 -2.15 -0.16 29.01
C GLU A 140 -1.36 -0.75 30.19
N SER A 141 -2.04 -1.60 30.96
CA SER A 141 -1.52 -2.38 32.08
C SER A 141 -2.24 -3.73 32.14
N ASP A 142 -1.77 -4.66 32.96
CA ASP A 142 -2.44 -5.96 33.15
C ASP A 142 -3.89 -5.78 33.61
N GLY A 143 -4.84 -6.23 32.78
CA GLY A 143 -6.28 -6.04 33.00
C GLY A 143 -6.77 -4.59 32.83
N GLY A 144 -5.92 -3.67 32.37
CA GLY A 144 -6.23 -2.27 32.16
C GLY A 144 -7.01 -1.98 30.87
N ALA A 145 -7.34 -0.71 30.66
CA ALA A 145 -8.00 -0.25 29.46
C ALA A 145 -7.15 -0.50 28.20
N GLN A 146 -7.82 -0.74 27.09
CA GLN A 146 -7.19 -0.91 25.80
C GLN A 146 -6.84 0.46 25.21
N VAL A 147 -5.57 0.64 24.83
CA VAL A 147 -5.02 1.89 24.29
C VAL A 147 -4.42 1.66 22.92
N LEU A 148 -4.59 2.63 22.02
CA LEU A 148 -4.01 2.54 20.68
C LEU A 148 -2.49 2.68 20.73
N ARG A 149 -1.81 1.80 19.98
CA ARG A 149 -0.38 1.86 19.66
C ARG A 149 -0.20 1.45 18.21
N VAL A 150 0.76 2.04 17.53
CA VAL A 150 1.12 1.65 16.16
C VAL A 150 2.30 0.69 16.22
N ALA A 151 2.09 -0.51 15.69
CA ALA A 151 3.11 -1.53 15.54
C ALA A 151 3.91 -1.29 14.25
N PHE A 152 5.22 -1.07 14.39
CA PHE A 152 6.16 -1.03 13.27
C PHE A 152 7.14 -2.20 13.35
N PRO A 153 7.58 -2.78 12.22
CA PRO A 153 8.65 -3.78 12.23
C PRO A 153 9.95 -3.15 12.77
N ARG A 154 10.76 -3.94 13.50
CA ARG A 154 12.12 -3.52 13.88
C ARG A 154 13.09 -3.86 12.76
N ASN A 155 13.76 -2.85 12.24
CA ASN A 155 14.79 -2.97 11.19
C ASN A 155 16.23 -3.04 11.76
N ASP A 156 16.38 -3.31 13.07
CA ASP A 156 17.67 -3.35 13.78
C ASP A 156 18.33 -4.74 13.79
N GLY A 157 17.83 -5.67 12.97
CA GLY A 157 18.35 -7.04 12.86
C GLY A 157 17.98 -7.98 14.01
N GLN A 158 17.31 -7.49 15.06
CA GLN A 158 16.84 -8.30 16.19
C GLN A 158 15.47 -8.96 15.91
N GLY A 159 14.80 -8.53 14.84
CA GLY A 159 13.41 -8.90 14.57
C GLY A 159 12.45 -8.29 15.60
N GLY A 160 11.16 -8.59 15.46
CA GLY A 160 10.12 -8.10 16.37
C GLY A 160 9.43 -6.81 15.92
N VAL A 161 8.69 -6.22 16.85
CA VAL A 161 7.83 -5.04 16.62
C VAL A 161 8.13 -3.97 17.65
N ARG A 162 8.02 -2.72 17.22
CA ARG A 162 8.03 -1.54 18.08
C ARG A 162 6.64 -0.94 18.15
N PHE A 163 6.14 -0.74 19.36
CA PHE A 163 4.85 -0.09 19.60
C PHE A 163 5.05 1.39 19.91
N VAL A 164 4.43 2.27 19.13
CA VAL A 164 4.54 3.73 19.26
C VAL A 164 3.18 4.33 19.56
N LEU A 165 3.13 5.32 20.44
CA LEU A 165 1.91 6.09 20.69
C LEU A 165 1.51 6.90 19.44
N PRO A 166 0.23 6.91 19.03
CA PRO A 166 -0.26 7.75 17.93
C PRO A 166 0.12 9.23 18.06
N SER A 167 0.11 9.78 19.28
CA SER A 167 0.49 11.17 19.55
C SER A 167 1.96 11.50 19.30
N ARG A 168 2.82 10.50 19.10
CA ARG A 168 4.23 10.69 18.73
C ARG A 168 4.46 10.61 17.22
N LEU A 169 3.42 10.33 16.43
CA LEU A 169 3.50 10.14 14.99
C LEU A 169 2.91 11.36 14.27
N ASN A 170 3.72 12.39 14.06
CA ASN A 170 3.28 13.63 13.40
C ASN A 170 3.27 13.52 11.87
N ASP A 171 4.19 12.75 11.30
CA ASP A 171 4.45 12.68 9.85
C ASP A 171 3.96 11.35 9.24
N VAL A 172 2.72 10.95 9.55
CA VAL A 172 2.11 9.71 9.04
C VAL A 172 0.85 9.94 8.21
N GLU A 173 0.69 9.11 7.17
CA GLU A 173 -0.49 9.09 6.30
C GLU A 173 -1.11 7.68 6.27
N THR A 174 -2.42 7.58 6.02
CA THR A 174 -3.07 6.27 5.81
C THR A 174 -2.58 5.64 4.50
N VAL A 175 -2.38 4.32 4.49
CA VAL A 175 -1.72 3.62 3.35
C VAL A 175 -2.48 2.40 2.80
N TYR A 176 -3.81 2.47 2.70
CA TYR A 176 -4.56 1.52 1.86
C TYR A 176 -4.33 1.75 0.36
N ALA A 177 -3.87 2.93 -0.02
CA ALA A 177 -3.34 3.19 -1.34
C ALA A 177 -2.01 3.93 -1.19
N MET A 178 -1.04 3.63 -2.05
CA MET A 178 0.22 4.35 -2.11
C MET A 178 0.61 4.62 -3.56
N THR A 179 1.50 5.58 -3.79
CA THR A 179 2.03 5.78 -5.15
C THR A 179 3.02 4.67 -5.50
N VAL A 180 3.15 4.37 -6.79
CA VAL A 180 4.19 3.43 -7.27
C VAL A 180 5.58 3.83 -6.77
N HIS A 181 5.90 5.13 -6.76
CA HIS A 181 7.18 5.63 -6.25
C HIS A 181 7.41 5.29 -4.77
N LYS A 182 6.36 5.36 -3.93
CA LYS A 182 6.46 5.03 -2.51
C LYS A 182 6.54 3.53 -2.23
N SER A 183 6.21 2.69 -3.22
CA SER A 183 6.36 1.22 -3.13
C SER A 183 7.75 0.72 -3.52
N GLN A 184 8.70 1.61 -3.85
CA GLN A 184 10.03 1.20 -4.30
C GLN A 184 10.76 0.40 -3.21
N GLY A 185 11.20 -0.81 -3.55
CA GLY A 185 11.85 -1.72 -2.60
C GLY A 185 10.88 -2.65 -1.85
N SER A 186 9.56 -2.40 -1.92
CA SER A 186 8.53 -3.27 -1.34
C SER A 186 7.93 -4.18 -2.39
N GLU A 187 7.43 -5.35 -2.00
CA GLU A 187 6.74 -6.27 -2.90
C GLU A 187 5.56 -6.91 -2.15
N PHE A 188 4.44 -7.09 -2.85
CA PHE A 188 3.19 -7.55 -2.26
C PHE A 188 2.70 -8.80 -2.96
N THR A 189 2.05 -9.68 -2.21
CA THR A 189 1.56 -10.95 -2.75
C THR A 189 0.57 -10.73 -3.89
N HIS A 190 -0.40 -9.84 -3.69
CA HIS A 190 -1.30 -9.31 -4.70
C HIS A 190 -1.12 -7.80 -4.82
N THR A 191 -0.74 -7.31 -6.00
CA THR A 191 -0.68 -5.87 -6.29
C THR A 191 -1.79 -5.48 -7.25
N ALA A 192 -2.58 -4.48 -6.89
CA ALA A 192 -3.51 -3.83 -7.80
C ALA A 192 -2.94 -2.49 -8.24
N LEU A 193 -2.82 -2.24 -9.55
CA LEU A 193 -2.40 -0.95 -10.10
C LEU A 193 -3.59 -0.25 -10.73
N ILE A 194 -3.98 0.89 -10.15
CA ILE A 194 -5.00 1.77 -10.73
C ILE A 194 -4.36 2.89 -11.54
N LEU A 195 -4.76 2.96 -12.81
CA LEU A 195 -4.37 4.04 -13.71
C LEU A 195 -5.30 5.24 -13.53
N PRO A 196 -4.85 6.47 -13.82
CA PRO A 196 -5.74 7.62 -13.93
C PRO A 196 -6.71 7.44 -15.12
N ASP A 197 -7.79 8.21 -15.14
CA ASP A 197 -8.75 8.27 -16.26
C ASP A 197 -8.21 9.05 -17.47
N ALA A 198 -7.18 9.87 -17.29
CA ALA A 198 -6.50 10.61 -18.34
C ALA A 198 -4.98 10.40 -18.30
N LEU A 199 -4.35 10.46 -19.49
CA LEU A 199 -2.90 10.49 -19.58
C LEU A 199 -2.35 11.73 -18.87
N ASN A 200 -1.26 11.55 -18.14
CA ASN A 200 -0.52 12.65 -17.54
C ASN A 200 0.99 12.39 -17.65
N PRO A 201 1.85 13.39 -17.42
CA PRO A 201 3.29 13.23 -17.53
C PRO A 201 3.91 12.21 -16.56
N VAL A 202 3.23 11.91 -15.44
CA VAL A 202 3.69 10.93 -14.43
C VAL A 202 3.45 9.50 -14.89
N LEU A 203 2.41 9.25 -15.69
CA LEU A 203 2.09 7.94 -16.22
C LEU A 203 3.02 7.57 -17.39
N THR A 204 4.12 6.89 -17.07
CA THR A 204 5.07 6.37 -18.06
C THR A 204 5.11 4.85 -18.11
N LYS A 205 5.72 4.30 -19.15
CA LYS A 205 5.95 2.85 -19.27
C LYS A 205 6.77 2.30 -18.11
N GLU A 206 7.78 3.04 -17.64
CA GLU A 206 8.64 2.66 -16.52
C GLU A 206 7.88 2.67 -15.19
N LEU A 207 6.98 3.63 -14.98
CA LEU A 207 6.10 3.64 -13.82
C LEU A 207 5.17 2.43 -13.82
N ILE A 208 4.54 2.12 -14.95
CA ILE A 208 3.68 0.95 -15.10
C ILE A 208 4.49 -0.34 -14.87
N TYR A 209 5.65 -0.47 -15.50
CA TYR A 209 6.56 -1.61 -15.31
C TYR A 209 6.93 -1.79 -13.84
N THR A 210 7.29 -0.71 -13.16
CA THR A 210 7.62 -0.74 -11.73
C THR A 210 6.41 -1.24 -10.93
N GLY A 211 5.21 -0.71 -11.19
CA GLY A 211 3.97 -1.15 -10.53
C GLY A 211 3.67 -2.63 -10.74
N ILE A 212 3.86 -3.15 -11.96
CA ILE A 212 3.70 -4.58 -12.27
C ILE A 212 4.69 -5.42 -11.46
N THR A 213 5.97 -5.03 -11.43
CA THR A 213 7.03 -5.78 -10.71
C THR A 213 6.95 -5.67 -9.19
N ARG A 214 5.97 -4.95 -8.62
CA ARG A 214 5.70 -5.02 -7.17
C ARG A 214 4.86 -6.27 -6.80
N ALA A 215 4.20 -6.91 -7.77
CA ALA A 215 3.46 -8.15 -7.54
C ALA A 215 4.40 -9.36 -7.42
N LYS A 216 4.28 -10.12 -6.32
CA LYS A 216 4.97 -11.41 -6.17
C LYS A 216 4.23 -12.55 -6.86
N ARG A 217 2.89 -12.53 -6.82
CA ARG A 217 2.07 -13.64 -7.31
C ARG A 217 0.85 -13.24 -8.11
N TRP A 218 0.11 -12.21 -7.71
CA TRP A 218 -1.09 -11.77 -8.43
C TRP A 218 -1.00 -10.30 -8.80
N PHE A 219 -1.49 -9.95 -9.99
CA PHE A 219 -1.54 -8.58 -10.46
C PHE A 219 -2.92 -8.23 -11.01
N SER A 220 -3.50 -7.13 -10.53
CA SER A 220 -4.74 -6.55 -11.05
C SER A 220 -4.47 -5.21 -11.71
N LEU A 221 -4.70 -5.07 -13.01
CA LEU A 221 -4.73 -3.78 -13.70
C LEU A 221 -6.13 -3.19 -13.61
N ILE A 222 -6.23 -1.94 -13.16
CA ILE A 222 -7.51 -1.23 -13.04
C ILE A 222 -7.49 0.01 -13.92
N GLU A 223 -8.48 0.13 -14.79
CA GLU A 223 -8.64 1.23 -15.71
C GLU A 223 -9.99 1.94 -15.50
N PRO A 224 -9.99 3.15 -14.92
CA PRO A 224 -11.16 4.02 -14.90
C PRO A 224 -11.70 4.38 -16.28
N ARG A 225 -10.79 4.52 -17.25
CA ARG A 225 -11.08 4.68 -18.68
C ARG A 225 -10.32 3.61 -19.43
N ALA A 226 -11.03 2.79 -20.20
CA ALA A 226 -10.40 1.76 -21.02
C ALA A 226 -9.42 2.36 -22.05
N GLY A 227 -8.28 1.71 -22.25
CA GLY A 227 -7.28 2.10 -23.24
C GLY A 227 -6.15 2.99 -22.71
N VAL A 228 -6.22 3.43 -21.45
CA VAL A 228 -5.18 4.28 -20.84
C VAL A 228 -3.86 3.52 -20.76
N PHE A 229 -3.91 2.23 -20.44
CA PHE A 229 -2.73 1.38 -20.40
C PHE A 229 -2.02 1.32 -21.75
N GLU A 230 -2.74 0.99 -22.83
CA GLU A 230 -2.22 0.88 -24.18
C GLU A 230 -1.63 2.21 -24.67
N GLU A 231 -2.31 3.32 -24.38
CA GLU A 231 -1.84 4.67 -24.70
C GLU A 231 -0.52 4.98 -23.94
N ALA A 232 -0.45 4.67 -22.65
CA ALA A 232 0.70 4.97 -21.81
C ALA A 232 1.95 4.16 -22.20
N VAL A 233 1.80 2.86 -22.49
CA VAL A 233 2.95 1.99 -22.84
C VAL A 233 3.53 2.29 -24.23
N ARG A 234 2.74 2.88 -25.14
CA ARG A 234 3.22 3.32 -26.48
C ARG A 234 4.01 4.62 -26.42
N ARG A 235 3.88 5.39 -25.34
CA ARG A 235 4.56 6.68 -25.19
C ARG A 235 6.05 6.47 -24.96
N ARG A 236 6.91 7.04 -25.81
CA ARG A 236 8.35 7.10 -25.56
C ARG A 236 8.63 8.18 -24.52
N VAL A 237 9.25 7.81 -23.41
CA VAL A 237 9.80 8.79 -22.47
C VAL A 237 11.06 9.38 -23.09
N LYS A 238 11.01 10.67 -23.44
CA LYS A 238 12.22 11.41 -23.80
C LYS A 238 12.92 11.83 -22.51
N ARG A 239 13.98 11.12 -22.13
CA ARG A 239 14.92 11.60 -21.10
C ARG A 239 15.96 12.47 -21.78
N LEU A 240 15.94 13.77 -21.51
CA LEU A 240 17.05 14.66 -21.81
C LEU A 240 17.97 14.62 -20.59
N SER A 241 19.16 14.04 -20.72
CA SER A 241 20.20 14.11 -19.68
C SER A 241 21.45 14.77 -20.22
N GLY A 242 22.10 15.63 -19.43
CA GLY A 242 23.37 16.27 -19.78
C GLY A 242 24.48 15.28 -20.14
N LEU A 243 24.46 14.07 -19.57
CA LEU A 243 25.38 12.99 -19.94
C LEU A 243 25.30 12.59 -21.42
N MET A 244 24.11 12.65 -22.02
CA MET A 244 23.94 12.32 -23.44
C MET A 244 24.52 13.42 -24.34
N LEU A 245 24.48 14.68 -23.88
CA LEU A 245 25.12 15.81 -24.56
C LEU A 245 26.65 15.79 -24.39
N GLU A 246 27.15 15.33 -23.24
CA GLU A 246 28.60 15.18 -22.98
C GLU A 246 29.21 13.99 -23.74
N LEU A 247 28.47 12.90 -23.92
CA LEU A 247 28.89 11.75 -24.73
C LEU A 247 28.89 12.06 -26.24
N ASP A 248 27.98 12.93 -26.70
CA ASP A 248 27.98 13.45 -28.07
C ASP A 248 29.03 14.57 -28.28
N ALA A 249 29.66 15.05 -27.20
CA ALA A 249 30.64 16.15 -27.22
C ALA A 249 32.03 15.69 -26.74
N THR A 250 32.73 14.86 -27.51
CA THR A 250 34.21 14.73 -27.46
C THR A 250 34.77 14.24 -28.81
N PRO A 251 35.98 14.66 -29.24
CA PRO A 251 36.35 16.02 -29.65
C PRO A 251 36.77 16.06 -31.15
N GLU A 252 36.62 17.23 -31.78
CA GLU A 252 37.33 17.55 -33.04
C GLU A 252 38.85 17.42 -32.84
N GLU A 253 39.49 16.93 -33.90
CA GLU A 253 40.89 16.53 -34.03
C GLU A 253 41.88 17.53 -33.41
N ALA A 254 42.80 17.02 -32.58
CA ALA A 254 44.04 17.70 -32.29
C ALA A 254 45.06 17.29 -33.36
N ASP A 255 45.28 18.18 -34.33
CA ASP A 255 46.38 18.16 -35.30
C ASP A 255 47.63 18.85 -34.70
#